data_AF-A0A378C7N3-F1
#
_entry.id   AF-A0A378C7N3-F1
#
_cell.length_a   1.000
_cell.length_b   1.000
_cell.length_c   1.000
_cell.angle_alpha   90.00
_cell.angle_beta   90.00
_cell.angle_gamma   90.00
#
_symmetry.space_group_name_H-M   'P 1'
#
loop_
_entity.id
_entity.type
_entity.pdbx_description
1 polymer ?
#
loop_
_entity_poly.entity_id
_entity_poly.type
_entity_poly.pdbx_seq_one_letter_code
_entity_poly.pdbx_strand_id
1 'polypeptide(L)'
;MRQHIAPAGAGSASSTLTPHKTISFGSLTIDPVNRQVLLGGENVALSTADFDLLWELATHAGQIMDRDALLKNLRGVTYDGMDRSVDVAISRLRKKTARQRHGALSY
;
A
#
# COMPACT_ATOMS: atom_id res chain seq x y z
N MET A 1 37.19 18.34 13.72
CA MET A 1 37.33 17.98 12.29
C MET A 1 36.54 16.70 12.03
N ARG A 2 35.64 16.75 11.01
CA ARG A 2 35.03 15.64 10.22
C ARG A 2 34.28 14.52 11.00
N GLN A 3 32.94 14.41 10.93
CA GLN A 3 32.12 13.83 9.82
C GLN A 3 32.56 12.38 9.51
N HIS A 4 31.74 11.33 9.33
CA HIS A 4 30.43 11.11 8.71
C HIS A 4 30.20 9.57 8.77
N ILE A 5 29.03 8.99 9.06
CA ILE A 5 28.06 8.39 8.11
C ILE A 5 27.58 7.03 8.67
N ALA A 6 26.26 6.83 8.70
CA ALA A 6 25.62 5.52 8.76
C ALA A 6 25.63 4.85 7.37
N PRO A 7 25.53 3.52 7.31
CA PRO A 7 24.52 2.99 6.41
C PRO A 7 23.67 1.94 7.12
N ALA A 8 22.37 2.24 7.20
CA ALA A 8 21.34 1.22 7.28
C ALA A 8 21.41 0.42 5.98
N GLY A 9 21.96 -0.80 6.07
CA GLY A 9 22.02 -1.74 4.96
C GLY A 9 20.62 -2.24 4.60
N ALA A 10 20.02 -1.66 3.58
CA ALA A 10 19.04 -2.32 2.75
C ALA A 10 19.77 -3.33 1.85
N GLY A 11 19.21 -4.53 1.69
CA GLY A 11 19.59 -5.45 0.62
C GLY A 11 20.12 -6.80 1.08
N SER A 12 19.21 -7.69 1.50
CA SER A 12 19.34 -9.13 1.27
C SER A 12 17.98 -9.78 1.39
N ALA A 13 17.22 -9.75 0.31
CA ALA A 13 16.18 -10.73 0.05
C ALA A 13 16.38 -11.26 -1.38
N SER A 14 17.46 -12.01 -1.56
CA SER A 14 17.50 -13.04 -2.58
C SER A 14 16.54 -14.14 -2.16
N SER A 15 15.36 -14.21 -2.77
CA SER A 15 14.52 -15.42 -2.71
C SER A 15 13.79 -15.57 -4.05
N THR A 16 14.44 -16.36 -4.89
CA THR A 16 13.87 -17.35 -5.80
C THR A 16 12.37 -17.26 -6.10
N LEU A 17 12.10 -16.88 -7.35
CA LEU A 17 10.99 -17.27 -8.23
C LEU A 17 9.93 -18.21 -7.62
N THR A 18 8.89 -17.62 -7.05
CA THR A 18 7.51 -18.06 -7.27
C THR A 18 6.79 -16.90 -7.94
N PRO A 19 6.00 -17.10 -9.00
CA PRO A 19 5.15 -16.05 -9.55
C PRO A 19 3.97 -15.84 -8.59
N HIS A 20 4.25 -15.40 -7.37
CA HIS A 20 3.22 -14.81 -6.54
C HIS A 20 2.82 -13.51 -7.19
N LYS A 21 1.51 -13.32 -7.36
CA LYS A 21 0.90 -12.15 -8.00
C LYS A 21 1.02 -10.94 -7.07
N THR A 22 2.24 -10.56 -6.73
CA THR A 22 2.55 -9.33 -5.99
C THR A 22 2.29 -8.16 -6.93
N ILE A 23 1.58 -7.16 -6.43
CA ILE A 23 1.27 -5.97 -7.22
C ILE A 23 2.26 -4.87 -6.83
N SER A 24 2.98 -4.33 -7.80
CA SER A 24 3.91 -3.22 -7.60
C SER A 24 3.45 -1.96 -8.32
N PHE A 25 3.42 -0.84 -7.59
CA PHE A 25 3.10 0.50 -8.08
C PHE A 25 4.24 1.46 -7.71
N GLY A 26 5.19 1.65 -8.62
CA GLY A 26 6.35 2.48 -8.37
C GLY A 26 7.14 1.97 -7.16
N SER A 27 7.14 2.71 -6.05
CA SER A 27 7.79 2.31 -4.80
C SER A 27 6.92 1.45 -3.88
N LEU A 28 5.62 1.31 -4.15
CA LEU A 28 4.70 0.48 -3.38
C LEU A 28 4.72 -0.96 -3.92
N THR A 29 4.90 -1.94 -3.05
CA THR A 29 4.81 -3.38 -3.35
C THR A 29 3.83 -4.01 -2.39
N ILE A 30 2.89 -4.79 -2.91
CA ILE A 30 1.84 -5.43 -2.13
C ILE A 30 1.97 -6.93 -2.33
N ASP A 31 2.19 -7.63 -1.22
CA ASP A 31 2.26 -9.08 -1.17
C ASP A 31 0.97 -9.66 -0.57
N PRO A 32 0.10 -10.28 -1.39
CA PRO A 32 -1.13 -10.90 -0.91
C PRO A 32 -0.90 -12.16 -0.09
N VAL A 33 0.26 -12.82 -0.24
CA VAL A 33 0.57 -14.09 0.44
C VAL A 33 0.88 -13.82 1.90
N ASN A 34 1.80 -12.89 2.12
CA ASN A 34 2.21 -12.50 3.46
C ASN A 34 1.32 -11.41 4.06
N ARG A 35 0.35 -10.89 3.29
CA ARG A 35 -0.45 -9.70 3.63
C ARG A 35 0.44 -8.52 4.04
N GLN A 36 1.52 -8.34 3.30
CA GLN A 36 2.55 -7.35 3.57
C GLN A 36 2.53 -6.25 2.51
N VAL A 37 2.88 -5.04 2.92
CA VAL A 37 2.93 -3.88 2.04
C VAL A 37 4.28 -3.22 2.26
N LEU A 38 5.10 -3.14 1.22
CA LEU A 38 6.36 -2.44 1.25
C LEU A 38 6.23 -1.13 0.50
N LEU A 39 6.77 -0.04 1.05
CA LEU A 39 6.82 1.27 0.41
C LEU A 39 8.25 1.79 0.43
N GLY A 40 8.86 1.94 -0.74
CA GLY A 40 10.26 2.34 -0.87
C GLY A 40 11.24 1.35 -0.23
N GLY A 41 10.84 0.09 -0.08
CA GLY A 41 11.60 -0.94 0.63
C GLY A 41 11.34 -1.03 2.13
N GLU A 42 10.52 -0.14 2.72
CA GLU A 42 10.11 -0.23 4.12
C GLU A 42 8.77 -0.96 4.27
N ASN A 43 8.66 -1.87 5.23
CA ASN A 43 7.41 -2.53 5.55
C ASN A 43 6.42 -1.56 6.23
N VAL A 44 5.25 -1.41 5.63
CA VAL A 44 4.14 -0.58 6.12
C VAL A 44 3.13 -1.48 6.81
N ALA A 45 3.10 -1.41 8.14
CA ALA A 45 2.08 -2.09 8.92
C ALA A 45 0.68 -1.49 8.64
N LEU A 46 -0.19 -2.30 8.05
CA LEU A 46 -1.60 -2.02 7.82
C LEU A 46 -2.45 -2.97 8.67
N SER A 47 -3.64 -2.50 9.07
CA SER A 47 -4.65 -3.41 9.61
C SER A 47 -5.18 -4.31 8.50
N THR A 48 -5.74 -5.48 8.84
CA THR A 48 -6.35 -6.40 7.86
C THR A 48 -7.35 -5.68 6.95
N ALA A 49 -8.20 -4.82 7.51
CA ALA A 49 -9.17 -4.04 6.73
C ALA A 49 -8.53 -3.01 5.79
N ASP A 50 -7.43 -2.36 6.23
CA ASP A 50 -6.69 -1.42 5.38
C ASP A 50 -5.94 -2.16 4.26
N PHE A 51 -5.43 -3.37 4.55
CA PHE A 51 -4.78 -4.24 3.57
C PHE A 51 -5.77 -4.71 2.52
N ASP A 52 -6.92 -5.25 2.93
CA ASP A 52 -7.93 -5.74 1.99
C ASP A 52 -8.43 -4.61 1.09
N LEU A 53 -8.63 -3.41 1.64
CA LEU A 53 -8.97 -2.21 0.85
C LEU A 53 -7.87 -1.85 -0.15
N LEU A 54 -6.62 -1.79 0.30
CA LEU A 54 -5.50 -1.49 -0.58
C LEU A 54 -5.38 -2.55 -1.68
N TRP A 55 -5.52 -3.83 -1.33
CA TRP A 55 -5.45 -4.94 -2.27
C TRP A 55 -6.55 -4.81 -3.32
N GLU A 56 -7.79 -4.56 -2.91
CA GLU A 56 -8.92 -4.39 -3.81
C GLU A 56 -8.69 -3.23 -4.80
N LEU A 57 -8.27 -2.07 -4.26
CA LEU A 57 -7.90 -0.89 -5.03
C LEU A 57 -6.70 -1.14 -5.94
N ALA A 58 -5.75 -1.97 -5.52
CA ALA A 58 -4.57 -2.35 -6.27
C ALA A 58 -4.92 -3.27 -7.44
N THR A 59 -5.77 -4.28 -7.22
CA THR A 59 -6.26 -5.15 -8.28
C THR A 59 -7.09 -4.42 -9.34
N HIS A 60 -7.79 -3.36 -8.93
CA HIS A 60 -8.59 -2.51 -9.82
C HIS A 60 -7.92 -1.15 -10.09
N ALA A 61 -6.61 -1.03 -9.86
CA ALA A 61 -5.92 0.23 -9.99
C ALA A 61 -5.98 0.71 -11.45
N GLY A 62 -6.40 1.96 -11.64
CA GLY A 62 -6.65 2.55 -12.96
C GLY A 62 -8.11 2.50 -13.40
N GLN A 63 -8.99 1.85 -12.64
CA GLN A 63 -10.45 1.93 -12.81
C GLN A 63 -11.08 2.83 -11.75
N ILE A 64 -12.17 3.49 -12.11
CA ILE A 64 -12.98 4.25 -11.15
C ILE A 64 -13.85 3.22 -10.41
N MET A 65 -13.57 3.03 -9.11
CA MET A 65 -14.42 2.23 -8.22
C MET A 65 -15.33 3.14 -7.41
N ASP A 66 -16.62 2.82 -7.41
CA ASP A 66 -17.60 3.45 -6.54
C ASP A 66 -17.47 2.95 -5.09
N ARG A 67 -17.91 3.79 -4.13
CA ARG A 67 -17.95 3.40 -2.71
C ARG A 67 -18.78 2.15 -2.48
N ASP A 68 -19.89 2.01 -3.21
CA ASP A 68 -20.75 0.82 -3.17
C ASP A 68 -20.00 -0.46 -3.54
N ALA A 69 -19.24 -0.41 -4.65
CA ALA A 69 -18.45 -1.55 -5.10
C ALA A 69 -17.36 -1.90 -4.08
N LEU A 70 -16.72 -0.90 -3.49
CA LEU A 70 -15.71 -1.09 -2.44
C LEU A 70 -16.31 -1.73 -1.19
N LEU A 71 -17.41 -1.20 -0.66
CA LEU A 71 -18.08 -1.78 0.52
C LEU A 71 -18.54 -3.21 0.25
N LYS A 72 -19.10 -3.45 -0.93
CA LYS A 72 -19.59 -4.77 -1.32
C LYS A 72 -18.46 -5.78 -1.44
N ASN A 73 -17.33 -5.43 -2.05
CA ASN A 73 -16.19 -6.33 -2.18
C ASN A 73 -15.45 -6.55 -0.85
N LEU A 74 -15.37 -5.53 0.01
CA LEU A 74 -14.62 -5.60 1.27
C LEU A 74 -15.42 -6.25 2.40
N ARG A 75 -16.70 -5.89 2.52
CA ARG A 75 -17.55 -6.28 3.65
C ARG A 75 -18.74 -7.13 3.24
N GLY A 76 -19.00 -7.30 1.94
CA GLY A 76 -20.20 -7.98 1.47
C GLY A 76 -21.49 -7.19 1.68
N VAL A 77 -21.39 -5.92 2.08
CA VAL A 77 -22.55 -5.07 2.43
C VAL A 77 -22.76 -3.98 1.39
N THR A 78 -24.01 -3.59 1.18
CA THR A 78 -24.38 -2.44 0.35
C THR A 78 -24.13 -1.15 1.11
N TYR A 79 -23.74 -0.08 0.41
CA TYR A 79 -23.56 1.22 1.02
C TYR A 79 -24.90 1.76 1.54
N ASP A 80 -24.91 2.19 2.79
CA ASP A 80 -26.08 2.77 3.46
C ASP A 80 -26.15 4.30 3.31
N GLY A 81 -25.23 4.90 2.55
CA GLY A 81 -25.12 6.36 2.39
C GLY A 81 -24.41 7.08 3.54
N MET A 82 -24.12 6.39 4.65
CA MET A 82 -23.50 6.97 5.85
C MET A 82 -22.12 6.38 6.17
N ASP A 83 -21.79 5.21 5.62
CA ASP A 83 -20.51 4.53 5.89
C ASP A 83 -19.30 5.28 5.29
N ARG A 84 -18.58 6.02 6.13
CA ARG A 84 -17.33 6.70 5.78
C ARG A 84 -16.08 5.86 6.04
N SER A 85 -16.23 4.57 6.39
CA SER A 85 -15.09 3.72 6.73
C SER A 85 -14.10 3.58 5.57
N VAL A 86 -14.61 3.47 4.34
CA VAL A 86 -13.80 3.43 3.11
C VAL A 86 -13.04 4.76 2.92
N ASP A 87 -13.70 5.91 3.06
CA ASP A 87 -13.03 7.22 2.94
C ASP A 87 -11.94 7.42 3.99
N VAL A 88 -12.21 6.99 5.24
CA VAL A 88 -11.24 7.07 6.34
C VAL A 88 -10.04 6.18 6.06
N ALA A 89 -10.27 4.95 5.59
CA ALA A 89 -9.22 4.01 5.25
C ALA A 89 -8.39 4.48 4.04
N ILE A 90 -9.03 5.01 2.98
CA ILE A 90 -8.35 5.67 1.85
C ILE A 90 -7.52 6.86 2.34
N SER A 91 -8.07 7.70 3.22
CA SER A 91 -7.37 8.85 3.78
C SER A 91 -6.14 8.45 4.60
N ARG A 92 -6.25 7.41 5.43
CA ARG A 92 -5.13 6.83 6.19
C ARG A 92 -4.07 6.25 5.26
N LEU A 93 -4.48 5.47 4.27
CA LEU A 93 -3.60 4.87 3.29
C LEU A 93 -2.85 5.95 2.51
N ARG A 94 -3.58 6.96 2.01
CA ARG A 94 -3.00 8.10 1.30
C ARG A 94 -2.04 8.88 2.19
N LYS A 95 -2.32 9.08 3.48
CA LYS A 95 -1.35 9.70 4.41
C LYS A 95 -0.08 8.87 4.58
N LYS A 96 -0.22 7.55 4.73
CA LYS A 96 0.93 6.63 4.85
C LYS A 96 1.77 6.62 3.56
N THR A 97 1.13 6.55 2.39
CA THR A 97 1.82 6.49 1.09
C THR A 97 2.33 7.85 0.62
N ALA A 98 1.61 8.95 0.88
CA ALA A 98 2.03 10.29 0.48
C ALA A 98 3.22 10.81 1.29
N ARG A 99 3.46 10.29 2.49
CA ARG A 99 4.62 10.67 3.32
C ARG A 99 5.97 10.41 2.63
N GLN A 100 6.02 9.49 1.67
CA GLN A 100 7.21 9.17 0.88
C GLN A 100 7.33 9.96 -0.45
N ARG A 101 6.43 10.93 -0.73
CA ARG A 101 6.53 11.79 -1.94
C ARG A 101 7.56 12.94 -1.82
N HIS A 102 8.44 12.92 -0.82
CA HIS A 102 9.46 13.95 -0.63
C HIS A 102 10.86 13.37 -0.70
N GLY A 103 11.47 13.45 -1.88
CA GLY A 103 12.92 13.30 -2.02
C GLY A 103 13.36 12.66 -3.32
N ALA A 104 13.25 13.38 -4.45
CA ALA A 104 14.15 13.25 -5.60
C ALA A 104 13.70 14.19 -6.73
N LEU A 105 13.82 15.48 -6.52
CA LEU A 105 14.09 16.41 -7.62
C LEU A 105 15.25 17.30 -7.14
N SER A 106 16.45 16.75 -7.27
CA SER A 106 17.67 17.54 -7.32
C SER A 106 18.16 17.45 -8.76
N TYR A 107 18.06 18.55 -9.48
CA TYR A 107 18.82 18.85 -10.70
C TYR A 107 19.23 20.31 -10.63
#